data_AF-A0A958J3A8-F1
#
_entry.id   AF-A0A958J3A8-F1
#
_cell.length_a   1.000
_cell.length_b   1.000
_cell.length_c   1.000
_cell.angle_alpha   90.00
_cell.angle_beta   90.00
_cell.angle_gamma   90.00
#
_symmetry.space_group_name_H-M   'P 1'
#
loop_
_entity.id
_entity.type
_entity.pdbx_description
1 polymer ?
#
loop_
_entity_poly.entity_id
_entity_poly.type
_entity_poly.pdbx_seq_one_letter_code
_entity_poly.pdbx_strand_id
1 'polypeptide(L)'
;MNSKLWLVSVVTFLINSPVFGFDMNSFRHEPPDFKLVGEAGQKLPIVISAQGLKRARILAVSGSGYRAYPMRRRGDEFFAQIKFEDLALLKYQFQLEDQAANFYESDFYTIRQPSNNEMETMITALKDQELSLRAKRQQLENQLFGVKQADPAQLAKRKSQELARALVLLGKKERWYEEIRSRAAQSQSDSQQKLGDTEKGARVNEARKFLQQDRAVDLKAGNN
;
A
#
# COMPACT_ATOMS: atom_id res chain seq x y z
N MET A 1 65.22 63.44 51.10
CA MET A 1 64.77 62.20 51.77
C MET A 1 63.40 62.46 52.35
N ASN A 2 62.37 61.84 51.77
CA ASN A 2 61.03 61.56 52.35
C ASN A 2 60.17 60.95 51.23
N SER A 3 60.22 59.63 51.16
CA SER A 3 59.42 58.77 50.29
C SER A 3 57.98 58.70 50.80
N LYS A 4 57.05 59.29 50.06
CA LYS A 4 55.62 58.99 50.20
C LYS A 4 55.23 57.98 49.14
N LEU A 5 55.24 56.70 49.53
CA LEU A 5 54.57 55.62 48.80
C LEU A 5 53.06 55.85 48.94
N TRP A 6 52.41 56.15 47.81
CA TRP A 6 50.95 56.06 47.72
C TRP A 6 50.58 54.63 47.37
N LEU A 7 49.89 53.98 48.31
CA LEU A 7 49.25 52.69 48.11
C LEU A 7 48.09 52.90 47.12
N VAL A 8 48.25 52.49 45.87
CA VAL A 8 47.12 52.39 44.93
C VAL A 8 46.35 51.13 45.32
N SER A 9 45.19 51.33 45.94
CA SER A 9 44.25 50.27 46.26
C SER A 9 43.65 49.75 44.95
N VAL A 10 44.01 48.53 44.56
CA VAL A 10 43.32 47.78 43.51
C VAL A 10 41.99 47.32 44.12
N VAL A 11 40.94 48.08 43.89
CA VAL A 11 39.57 47.59 44.12
C VAL A 11 39.27 46.63 42.98
N THR A 12 39.57 45.35 43.20
CA THR A 12 39.08 44.26 42.36
C THR A 12 37.57 44.17 42.60
N PHE A 13 36.79 44.90 41.81
CA PHE A 13 35.38 44.57 41.63
C PHE A 13 35.33 43.22 40.90
N LEU A 14 35.29 42.14 41.67
CA LEU A 14 34.71 40.88 41.24
C LEU A 14 33.23 41.16 40.98
N ILE A 15 32.92 41.66 39.79
CA ILE A 15 31.62 41.48 39.20
C ILE A 15 31.50 39.97 39.07
N ASN A 16 30.86 39.34 40.05
CA ASN A 16 30.17 38.07 39.86
C ASN A 16 29.12 38.32 38.78
N SER A 17 29.56 38.38 37.52
CA SER A 17 28.69 38.09 36.40
C SER A 17 28.18 36.70 36.70
N PRO A 18 26.88 36.49 36.95
CA PRO A 18 26.35 35.15 36.87
C PRO A 18 26.81 34.63 35.50
N VAL A 19 27.64 33.60 35.53
CA VAL A 19 27.89 32.78 34.34
C VAL A 19 26.52 32.16 34.07
N PHE A 20 25.69 32.86 33.31
CA PHE A 20 24.48 32.33 32.70
C PHE A 20 24.93 31.38 31.59
N GLY A 21 25.69 30.35 31.99
CA GLY A 21 26.02 29.22 31.14
C GLY A 21 24.75 28.39 31.02
N PHE A 22 24.39 28.08 29.79
CA PHE A 22 23.38 27.06 29.54
C PHE A 22 23.93 25.71 30.02
N ASP A 23 23.20 25.07 30.92
CA ASP A 23 23.47 23.70 31.34
C ASP A 23 22.60 22.74 30.53
N MET A 24 23.21 21.83 29.78
CA MET A 24 22.49 20.77 29.04
C MET A 24 21.64 19.90 29.96
N ASN A 25 21.95 19.79 31.26
CA ASN A 25 21.10 19.07 32.21
C ASN A 25 19.76 19.77 32.48
N SER A 26 19.66 21.08 32.19
CA SER A 26 18.42 21.85 32.27
C SER A 26 17.53 21.70 31.03
N PHE A 27 18.06 21.12 29.95
CA PHE A 27 17.30 20.84 28.73
C PHE A 27 16.22 19.79 29.02
N ARG A 28 14.99 20.12 28.67
CA ARG A 28 13.83 19.21 28.75
C ARG A 28 13.12 19.19 27.41
N HIS A 29 12.98 17.99 26.88
CA HIS A 29 12.17 17.70 25.71
C HIS A 29 11.51 16.35 25.89
N GLU A 30 10.20 16.32 25.72
CA GLU A 30 9.44 15.10 25.60
C GLU A 30 8.92 15.00 24.16
N PRO A 31 9.28 13.94 23.41
CA PRO A 31 8.72 13.73 22.09
C PRO A 31 7.19 13.66 22.17
N PRO A 32 6.45 14.47 21.40
CA PRO A 32 4.99 14.44 21.42
C PRO A 32 4.47 13.07 20.97
N ASP A 33 3.48 12.53 21.70
CA ASP A 33 2.78 11.32 21.25
C ASP A 33 1.90 11.68 20.04
N PHE A 34 2.14 11.01 18.92
CA PHE A 34 1.36 11.21 17.70
C PHE A 34 -0.13 10.89 17.94
N LYS A 35 -0.48 9.97 18.85
CA LYS A 35 -1.90 9.64 19.14
C LYS A 35 -2.72 10.85 19.60
N LEU A 36 -2.07 11.88 20.15
CA LEU A 36 -2.69 13.11 20.62
C LEU A 36 -2.77 14.20 19.53
N VAL A 37 -2.14 13.98 18.37
CA VAL A 37 -2.01 14.94 17.28
C VAL A 37 -2.55 14.28 16.00
N GLY A 38 -3.88 14.12 15.97
CA GLY A 38 -4.60 13.30 14.98
C GLY A 38 -4.37 13.65 13.51
N GLU A 39 -4.59 12.66 12.64
CA GLU A 39 -4.68 12.77 11.17
C GLU A 39 -3.41 13.10 10.37
N ALA A 40 -3.31 12.47 9.19
CA ALA A 40 -2.20 12.64 8.26
C ALA A 40 -2.09 14.09 7.78
N GLY A 41 -0.89 14.67 7.84
CA GLY A 41 -0.64 16.04 7.41
C GLY A 41 -0.74 17.10 8.53
N GLN A 42 -1.06 16.72 9.78
CA GLN A 42 -0.96 17.64 10.90
C GLN A 42 0.49 18.03 11.20
N LYS A 43 0.65 19.31 11.57
CA LYS A 43 1.91 19.86 12.05
C LYS A 43 2.12 19.43 13.50
N LEU A 44 3.15 18.62 13.74
CA LEU A 44 3.56 18.21 15.09
C LEU A 44 4.12 19.41 15.87
N PRO A 45 3.55 19.73 17.04
CA PRO A 45 4.13 20.70 17.94
C PRO A 45 5.36 20.10 18.63
N ILE A 46 6.53 20.70 18.43
CA ILE A 46 7.76 20.33 19.13
C ILE A 46 8.11 21.48 20.07
N VAL A 47 8.19 21.15 21.37
CA VAL A 47 8.49 22.08 22.46
C VAL A 47 9.76 21.64 23.15
N ILE A 48 10.61 22.60 23.50
CA ILE A 48 11.70 22.40 24.45
C ILE A 48 11.63 23.47 25.53
N SER A 49 12.05 23.14 26.74
CA SER A 49 12.19 24.07 27.86
C SER A 49 13.65 24.10 28.30
N ALA A 50 14.24 25.30 28.34
CA ALA A 50 15.64 25.50 28.76
C ALA A 50 15.93 26.98 29.07
N GLN A 51 16.61 27.22 30.18
CA GLN A 51 17.08 28.55 30.58
C GLN A 51 18.43 28.88 29.96
N GLY A 52 18.76 30.15 29.80
CA GLY A 52 20.07 30.58 29.25
C GLY A 52 20.23 30.39 27.74
N LEU A 53 19.20 29.92 27.03
CA LEU A 53 19.22 29.83 25.58
C LEU A 53 18.88 31.16 24.90
N LYS A 54 19.60 31.44 23.83
CA LYS A 54 19.36 32.56 22.92
C LYS A 54 18.53 32.12 21.72
N ARG A 55 18.87 30.98 21.11
CA ARG A 55 18.16 30.43 19.94
C ARG A 55 18.12 28.90 20.00
N ALA A 56 17.09 28.34 19.39
CA ALA A 56 16.98 26.91 19.15
C ALA A 56 16.49 26.66 17.72
N ARG A 57 17.00 25.59 17.10
CA ARG A 57 16.55 25.09 15.80
C ARG A 57 16.44 23.58 15.84
N ILE A 58 15.48 23.05 15.11
CA ILE A 58 15.30 21.61 14.92
C ILE A 58 15.99 21.23 13.62
N LEU A 59 16.81 20.20 13.65
CA LEU A 59 17.46 19.62 12.49
C LEU A 59 16.77 18.29 12.19
N ALA A 60 15.85 18.29 11.23
CA ALA A 60 15.14 17.08 10.81
C ALA A 60 15.91 16.38 9.68
N VAL A 61 16.03 15.06 9.76
CA VAL A 61 16.65 14.22 8.74
C VAL A 61 15.69 14.07 7.56
N SER A 62 16.20 14.29 6.36
CA SER A 62 15.51 14.16 5.07
C SER A 62 16.38 13.34 4.10
N GLY A 63 15.80 12.92 2.97
CA GLY A 63 16.55 12.17 1.94
C GLY A 63 17.76 12.91 1.37
N SER A 64 17.79 14.25 1.46
CA SER A 64 18.88 15.11 0.98
C SER A 64 19.80 15.65 2.09
N GLY A 65 19.71 15.13 3.32
CA GLY A 65 20.49 15.60 4.47
C GLY A 65 19.60 16.21 5.57
N TYR A 66 19.99 17.36 6.13
CA TYR A 66 19.24 18.00 7.22
C TYR A 66 18.42 19.20 6.74
N ARG A 67 17.20 19.30 7.25
CA ARG A 67 16.36 20.49 7.11
C ARG A 67 16.24 21.20 8.46
N ALA A 68 16.67 22.46 8.49
CA ALA A 68 16.66 23.27 9.70
C ALA A 68 15.34 24.04 9.85
N TYR A 69 14.72 23.92 11.01
CA TYR A 69 13.49 24.62 11.39
C TYR A 69 13.76 25.51 12.60
N PRO A 70 13.74 26.85 12.46
CA PRO A 70 13.94 27.74 13.60
C PRO A 70 12.76 27.64 14.58
N MET A 71 13.07 27.59 15.88
CA MET A 71 12.05 27.59 16.94
C MET A 71 11.76 29.02 17.41
N ARG A 72 10.50 29.30 17.74
CA ARG A 72 10.06 30.58 18.32
C ARG A 72 10.14 30.51 19.83
N ARG A 73 10.66 31.55 20.47
CA ARG A 73 10.75 31.64 21.94
C ARG A 73 9.46 32.18 22.55
N ARG A 74 9.02 31.58 23.65
CA ARG A 74 7.91 32.02 24.50
C ARG A 74 8.31 31.83 25.97
N GLY A 75 8.82 32.89 26.61
CA GLY A 75 9.40 32.77 27.95
C GLY A 75 10.67 31.90 27.94
N ASP A 76 10.67 30.84 28.74
CA ASP A 76 11.75 29.84 28.81
C ASP A 76 11.51 28.63 27.88
N GLU A 77 10.43 28.65 27.11
CA GLU A 77 10.09 27.62 26.13
C GLU A 77 10.44 28.04 24.71
N PHE A 78 10.79 27.07 23.88
CA PHE A 78 10.91 27.22 22.44
C PHE A 78 9.94 26.26 21.75
N PHE A 79 9.27 26.75 20.71
CA PHE A 79 8.23 26.03 20.00
C PHE A 79 8.46 26.06 18.49
N ALA A 80 8.26 24.92 17.84
CA ALA A 80 8.14 24.84 16.39
C ALA A 80 7.07 23.83 15.98
N GLN A 81 6.64 23.97 14.74
CA GLN A 81 5.70 23.05 14.10
C GLN A 81 6.38 22.37 12.93
N ILE A 82 6.48 21.04 12.97
CA ILE A 82 7.09 20.25 11.89
C ILE A 82 6.02 19.34 11.28
N LYS A 83 6.04 19.23 9.96
CA LYS A 83 5.22 18.26 9.22
C LYS A 83 6.07 17.05 8.84
N PHE A 84 5.47 15.88 8.72
CA PHE A 84 6.07 14.78 7.99
C PHE A 84 6.12 15.16 6.50
N GLU A 85 7.30 15.11 5.89
CA GLU A 85 7.45 15.49 4.49
C GLU A 85 7.19 14.32 3.55
N ASP A 86 7.88 13.18 3.75
CA ASP A 86 7.81 12.04 2.82
C ASP A 86 7.78 10.65 3.49
N LEU A 87 8.20 10.56 4.75
CA LEU A 87 8.31 9.29 5.49
C LEU A 87 7.35 9.30 6.68
N ALA A 88 6.74 8.16 6.99
CA ALA A 88 5.99 7.92 8.24
C ALA A 88 6.89 7.93 9.50
N LEU A 89 8.09 8.51 9.39
CA LEU A 89 9.13 8.57 10.39
C LEU A 89 9.77 9.96 10.35
N LEU A 90 9.73 10.66 11.48
CA LEU A 90 10.42 11.93 11.69
C LEU A 90 11.59 11.68 12.65
N LYS A 91 12.81 11.72 12.14
CA LYS A 91 14.04 11.70 12.94
C LYS A 91 14.61 13.12 13.01
N TYR A 92 14.84 13.64 14.20
CA TYR A 92 15.31 15.02 14.39
C TYR A 92 16.21 15.16 15.61
N GLN A 93 17.01 16.22 15.64
CA GLN A 93 17.78 16.66 16.81
C GLN A 93 17.62 18.17 16.98
N PHE A 94 18.01 18.70 18.14
CA PHE A 94 18.05 20.14 18.39
C PHE A 94 19.46 20.66 18.29
N GLN A 95 19.58 21.86 17.74
CA GLN A 95 20.80 22.66 17.83
C GLN A 95 20.47 23.94 18.59
N LEU A 96 21.15 24.14 19.70
CA LEU A 96 20.88 25.15 20.70
C LEU A 96 22.05 26.15 20.71
N GLU A 97 21.73 27.44 20.77
CA GLU A 97 22.70 28.55 20.91
C GLU A 97 22.44 29.25 22.24
N ASP A 98 23.45 29.35 23.09
CA ASP A 98 23.36 30.06 24.37
C ASP A 98 23.57 31.58 24.19
N GLN A 99 23.49 32.34 25.30
CA GLN A 99 23.72 33.80 25.28
C GLN A 99 25.18 34.17 24.93
N ALA A 100 26.13 33.28 25.16
CA ALA A 100 27.54 33.44 24.85
C ALA A 100 27.91 32.97 23.42
N ALA A 101 26.92 32.60 22.61
CA ALA A 101 27.07 32.06 21.25
C ALA A 101 27.81 30.71 21.17
N ASN A 102 27.79 29.92 22.24
CA ASN A 102 28.18 28.51 22.21
C ASN A 102 27.04 27.67 21.62
N PHE A 103 27.42 26.63 20.88
CA PHE A 103 26.47 25.73 20.23
C PHE A 103 26.49 24.34 20.87
N TYR A 104 25.29 23.80 21.06
CA TYR A 104 25.07 22.46 21.62
C TYR A 104 24.12 21.68 20.72
N GLU A 105 24.31 20.36 20.65
CA GLU A 105 23.42 19.46 19.93
C GLU A 105 22.83 18.44 20.90
N SER A 106 21.53 18.16 20.76
CA SER A 106 20.87 17.10 21.52
C SER A 106 21.09 15.74 20.88
N ASP A 107 20.72 14.70 21.62
CA ASP A 107 20.49 13.38 21.04
C ASP A 107 19.40 13.42 19.96
N PHE A 108 19.35 12.35 19.16
CA PHE A 108 18.31 12.13 18.17
C PHE A 108 17.01 11.65 18.81
N TYR A 109 15.92 12.30 18.41
CA TYR A 109 14.56 11.90 18.69
C TYR A 109 13.93 11.31 17.44
N THR A 110 13.02 10.37 17.65
CA THR A 110 12.32 9.69 16.57
C THR A 110 10.84 9.61 16.91
N ILE A 111 10.00 10.14 16.02
CA ILE A 111 8.54 10.03 16.08
C ILE A 111 8.09 9.24 14.88
N ARG A 112 7.31 8.18 15.11
CA ARG A 112 6.70 7.39 14.05
C ARG A 112 5.22 7.74 13.98
N GLN A 113 4.73 8.01 12.77
CA GLN A 113 3.29 8.06 12.54
C GLN A 113 2.72 6.66 12.85
N PRO A 114 1.65 6.52 13.66
CA PRO A 114 0.98 5.25 13.83
C PRO A 114 0.58 4.75 12.45
N SER A 115 0.87 3.48 12.19
CA SER A 115 0.56 2.86 10.92
C SER A 115 -0.94 2.97 10.69
N ASN A 116 -1.32 3.83 9.75
CA ASN A 116 -2.64 3.72 9.18
C ASN A 116 -2.63 2.35 8.48
N ASN A 117 -3.52 1.44 8.88
CA ASN A 117 -3.52 0.05 8.41
C ASN A 117 -3.51 0.00 6.86
N GLU A 118 -4.17 0.98 6.24
CA GLU A 118 -4.20 1.21 4.79
C GLU A 118 -2.82 1.53 4.17
N MET A 119 -1.96 2.28 4.86
CA MET A 119 -0.62 2.63 4.38
C MET A 119 0.34 1.45 4.48
N GLU A 120 0.27 0.63 5.54
CA GLU A 120 1.02 -0.62 5.62
C GLU A 120 0.53 -1.64 4.57
N THR A 121 -0.78 -1.68 4.32
CA THR A 121 -1.35 -2.51 3.25
C THR A 121 -0.86 -2.03 1.87
N MET A 122 -0.84 -0.72 1.62
CA MET A 122 -0.33 -0.14 0.37
C MET A 122 1.18 -0.38 0.18
N ILE A 123 1.99 -0.22 1.24
CA ILE A 123 3.43 -0.51 1.19
C ILE A 123 3.67 -2.00 0.91
N THR A 124 2.89 -2.88 1.52
CA THR A 124 2.98 -4.33 1.27
C THR A 124 2.61 -4.65 -0.18
N ALA A 125 1.50 -4.10 -0.68
CA ALA A 125 1.07 -4.28 -2.07
C ALA A 125 2.11 -3.78 -3.08
N LEU A 126 2.75 -2.63 -2.82
CA LEU A 126 3.81 -2.09 -3.67
C LEU A 126 5.06 -2.97 -3.67
N LYS A 127 5.45 -3.53 -2.52
CA LYS A 127 6.57 -4.48 -2.42
C LYS A 127 6.30 -5.78 -3.19
N ASP A 128 5.09 -6.32 -3.07
CA ASP A 128 4.70 -7.52 -3.80
C ASP A 128 4.69 -7.27 -5.31
N GLN A 129 4.22 -6.09 -5.74
CA GLN A 129 4.25 -5.67 -7.14
C GLN A 129 5.70 -5.50 -7.64
N GLU A 130 6.59 -4.92 -6.84
CA GLU A 130 8.01 -4.79 -7.18
C GLU A 130 8.68 -6.17 -7.35
N LEU A 131 8.45 -7.09 -6.40
CA LEU A 131 8.97 -8.45 -6.47
C LEU A 131 8.48 -9.20 -7.72
N SER A 132 7.19 -9.07 -8.04
CA SER A 132 6.60 -9.63 -9.26
C SER A 132 7.26 -9.07 -10.52
N LEU A 133 7.45 -7.75 -10.59
CA LEU A 133 8.08 -7.10 -11.73
C LEU A 133 9.56 -7.49 -11.89
N ARG A 134 10.31 -7.61 -10.78
CA ARG A 134 11.70 -8.12 -10.80
C ARG A 134 11.75 -9.56 -11.32
N ALA A 135 10.87 -10.44 -10.85
CA ALA A 135 10.80 -11.81 -11.32
C ALA A 135 10.48 -11.89 -12.82
N LYS A 136 9.51 -11.08 -13.28
CA LYS A 136 9.14 -11.00 -14.71
C LYS A 136 10.28 -10.46 -15.57
N ARG A 137 11.01 -9.45 -15.08
CA ARG A 137 12.20 -8.91 -15.74
C ARG A 137 13.28 -9.98 -15.88
N GLN A 138 13.58 -10.71 -14.81
CA GLN A 138 14.56 -11.80 -14.85
C GLN A 138 14.15 -12.90 -15.85
N GLN A 139 12.85 -13.25 -15.89
CA GLN A 139 12.33 -14.22 -16.84
C GLN A 139 12.51 -13.74 -18.28
N LEU A 140 12.21 -12.47 -18.57
CA LEU A 140 12.41 -11.87 -19.89
C LEU A 140 13.89 -11.78 -20.27
N GLU A 141 14.77 -11.44 -19.33
CA GLU A 141 16.22 -11.43 -19.55
C GLU A 141 16.73 -12.84 -19.88
N ASN A 142 16.28 -13.86 -19.16
CA ASN A 142 16.61 -15.26 -19.43
C ASN A 142 16.09 -15.72 -20.80
N GLN A 143 14.87 -15.32 -21.17
CA GLN A 143 14.31 -15.61 -22.49
C GLN A 143 15.09 -14.92 -23.61
N LEU A 144 15.41 -13.63 -23.43
CA LEU A 144 16.19 -12.86 -24.39
C LEU A 144 17.59 -13.46 -24.57
N PHE A 145 18.23 -13.87 -23.48
CA PHE A 145 19.51 -14.56 -23.52
C PHE A 145 19.42 -15.90 -24.27
N GLY A 146 18.38 -16.69 -24.01
CA GLY A 146 18.11 -17.93 -24.73
C GLY A 146 17.89 -17.73 -26.23
N VAL A 147 17.24 -16.63 -26.64
CA VAL A 147 17.08 -16.29 -28.07
C VAL A 147 18.39 -15.82 -28.68
N LYS A 148 19.20 -15.02 -27.97
CA LYS A 148 20.49 -14.52 -28.46
C LYS A 148 21.54 -15.62 -28.66
N GLN A 149 21.46 -16.72 -27.92
CA GLN A 149 22.39 -17.86 -28.03
C GLN A 149 21.87 -19.00 -28.92
N ALA A 150 20.59 -18.98 -29.31
CA ALA A 150 20.03 -20.05 -30.11
C ALA A 150 20.33 -19.88 -31.60
N ASP A 151 20.83 -20.94 -32.23
CA ASP A 151 21.01 -21.02 -33.67
C ASP A 151 19.67 -20.77 -34.39
N PRO A 152 19.58 -19.80 -35.33
CA PRO A 152 18.37 -19.47 -36.07
C PRO A 152 17.69 -20.69 -36.72
N ALA A 153 18.47 -21.68 -37.18
CA ALA A 153 17.93 -22.90 -37.77
C ALA A 153 17.19 -23.76 -36.73
N GLN A 154 17.69 -23.81 -35.50
CA GLN A 154 17.05 -24.54 -34.40
C GLN A 154 15.79 -23.81 -33.88
N LEU A 155 15.79 -22.48 -33.86
CA LEU A 155 14.60 -21.69 -33.52
C LEU A 155 13.47 -21.88 -34.54
N ALA A 156 13.79 -21.87 -35.84
CA ALA A 156 12.82 -22.15 -36.89
C ALA A 156 12.22 -23.57 -36.76
N LYS A 157 13.06 -24.56 -36.46
CA LYS A 157 12.63 -25.95 -36.22
C LYS A 157 11.76 -26.09 -34.98
N ARG A 158 12.06 -25.39 -33.88
CA ARG A 158 11.21 -25.40 -32.67
C ARG A 158 9.86 -24.73 -32.92
N LYS A 159 9.83 -23.57 -33.60
CA LYS A 159 8.58 -22.91 -33.97
C LYS A 159 7.70 -23.78 -34.87
N SER A 160 8.28 -24.45 -35.86
CA SER A 160 7.50 -25.34 -36.73
C SER A 160 6.94 -26.55 -35.98
N GLN A 161 7.68 -27.10 -35.01
CA GLN A 161 7.20 -28.17 -34.13
C GLN A 161 6.08 -27.73 -33.19
N GLU A 162 6.18 -26.54 -32.59
CA GLU A 162 5.11 -25.97 -31.77
C GLU A 162 3.85 -25.71 -32.59
N LEU A 163 3.99 -25.18 -33.80
CA LEU A 163 2.88 -24.91 -34.71
C LEU A 163 2.21 -26.23 -35.16
N ALA A 164 2.99 -27.27 -35.45
CA ALA A 164 2.46 -28.59 -35.74
C ALA A 164 1.68 -29.18 -34.55
N ARG A 165 2.17 -29.03 -33.32
CA ARG A 165 1.44 -29.46 -32.11
C ARG A 165 0.16 -28.67 -31.90
N ALA A 166 0.19 -27.35 -32.12
CA ALA A 166 -0.99 -26.50 -32.02
C ALA A 166 -2.07 -26.89 -33.04
N LEU A 167 -1.70 -27.19 -34.28
CA LEU A 167 -2.62 -27.67 -35.32
C LEU A 167 -3.25 -29.01 -34.96
N VAL A 168 -2.48 -29.95 -34.41
CA VAL A 168 -3.02 -31.24 -33.93
C VAL A 168 -4.02 -31.04 -32.79
N LEU A 169 -3.73 -30.13 -31.85
CA LEU A 169 -4.64 -29.78 -30.76
C LEU A 169 -5.92 -29.11 -31.27
N LEU A 170 -5.81 -28.22 -32.25
CA LEU A 170 -6.94 -27.57 -32.89
C LEU A 170 -7.85 -28.61 -33.58
N GLY A 171 -7.27 -29.50 -34.38
CA GLY A 171 -8.04 -30.55 -35.07
C GLY A 171 -8.72 -31.53 -34.09
N LYS A 172 -8.11 -31.82 -32.94
CA LYS A 172 -8.76 -32.60 -31.86
C LYS A 172 -9.97 -31.86 -31.27
N LYS A 173 -9.85 -30.54 -31.07
CA LYS A 173 -10.96 -29.72 -30.56
C LYS A 173 -12.09 -29.58 -31.58
N GLU A 174 -11.79 -29.45 -32.86
CA GLU A 174 -12.79 -29.40 -33.93
C GLU A 174 -13.59 -30.70 -33.98
N ARG A 175 -12.92 -31.86 -33.97
CA ARG A 175 -13.61 -33.16 -33.92
C ARG A 175 -14.49 -33.31 -32.69
N TRP A 176 -13.99 -32.90 -31.53
CA TRP A 176 -14.78 -32.92 -30.30
C TRP A 176 -16.01 -31.98 -30.38
N TYR A 177 -15.87 -30.83 -31.01
CA TYR A 177 -16.97 -29.91 -31.24
C TYR A 177 -18.02 -30.49 -32.21
N GLU A 178 -17.58 -31.15 -33.29
CA GLU A 178 -18.46 -31.89 -34.21
C GLU A 178 -19.21 -33.03 -33.50
N GLU A 179 -18.53 -33.78 -32.63
CA GLU A 179 -19.15 -34.82 -31.80
C GLU A 179 -20.20 -34.27 -30.84
N ILE A 180 -19.94 -33.13 -30.19
CA ILE A 180 -20.94 -32.50 -29.33
C ILE A 180 -22.12 -32.00 -30.14
N ARG A 181 -21.85 -31.37 -31.29
CA ARG A 181 -22.90 -30.84 -32.16
C ARG A 181 -23.79 -31.97 -32.69
N SER A 182 -23.22 -33.10 -33.09
CA SER A 182 -23.99 -34.26 -33.53
C SER A 182 -24.82 -34.87 -32.40
N ARG A 183 -24.27 -34.99 -31.19
CA ARG A 183 -25.04 -35.44 -30.00
C ARG A 183 -26.18 -34.49 -29.64
N ALA A 184 -25.96 -33.19 -29.74
CA ALA A 184 -27.01 -32.19 -29.49
C ALA A 184 -28.13 -32.30 -30.54
N ALA A 185 -27.79 -32.45 -31.82
CA ALA A 185 -28.75 -32.65 -32.90
C ALA A 185 -29.55 -33.95 -32.72
N GLN A 186 -28.88 -35.04 -32.32
CA GLN A 186 -29.52 -36.32 -32.03
C GLN A 186 -30.49 -36.19 -30.85
N SER A 187 -30.05 -35.59 -29.74
CA SER A 187 -30.88 -35.36 -28.55
C SER A 187 -32.10 -34.49 -28.85
N GLN A 188 -31.95 -33.48 -29.69
CA GLN A 188 -33.05 -32.63 -30.15
C GLN A 188 -34.05 -33.42 -31.00
N SER A 189 -33.57 -34.24 -31.94
CA SER A 189 -34.41 -35.14 -32.74
C SER A 189 -35.18 -36.13 -31.88
N ASP A 190 -34.50 -36.79 -30.93
CA ASP A 190 -35.12 -37.76 -30.02
C ASP A 190 -36.19 -37.10 -29.14
N SER A 191 -35.95 -35.86 -28.69
CA SER A 191 -36.91 -35.08 -27.90
C SER A 191 -38.14 -34.67 -28.73
N GLN A 192 -37.94 -34.26 -29.99
CA GLN A 192 -39.05 -33.96 -30.92
C GLN A 192 -39.89 -35.20 -31.22
N GLN A 193 -39.26 -36.35 -31.41
CA GLN A 193 -39.96 -37.61 -31.65
C GLN A 193 -40.81 -38.01 -30.41
N LYS A 194 -40.24 -37.92 -29.20
CA LYS A 194 -40.97 -38.19 -27.96
C LYS A 194 -42.14 -37.24 -27.73
N LEU A 195 -41.99 -35.95 -28.06
CA LEU A 195 -43.10 -34.99 -28.02
C LEU A 195 -44.19 -35.38 -29.01
N GLY A 196 -43.83 -35.74 -30.24
CA GLY A 196 -44.79 -36.21 -31.24
C GLY A 196 -45.54 -37.50 -30.82
N ASP A 197 -44.85 -38.45 -30.18
CA ASP A 197 -45.47 -39.67 -29.68
C ASP A 197 -46.36 -39.41 -28.46
N THR A 198 -45.99 -38.46 -27.61
CA THR A 198 -46.81 -38.01 -26.47
C THR A 198 -48.07 -37.29 -26.93
N GLU A 199 -47.97 -36.41 -27.94
CA GLU A 199 -49.12 -35.75 -28.56
C GLU A 199 -50.06 -36.75 -29.25
N LYS A 200 -49.51 -37.74 -29.96
CA LYS A 200 -50.31 -38.83 -30.55
C LYS A 200 -51.02 -39.65 -29.46
N GLY A 201 -50.31 -40.00 -28.39
CA GLY A 201 -50.88 -40.72 -27.25
C GLY A 201 -52.00 -39.94 -26.55
N ALA A 202 -51.81 -38.62 -26.37
CA ALA A 202 -52.83 -37.73 -25.82
C ALA A 202 -54.09 -37.68 -26.70
N ARG A 203 -53.92 -37.52 -28.02
CA ARG A 203 -55.03 -37.51 -28.99
C ARG A 203 -55.81 -38.83 -29.01
N VAL A 204 -55.12 -39.98 -28.94
CA VAL A 204 -55.79 -41.29 -28.87
C VAL A 204 -56.59 -41.44 -27.57
N ASN A 205 -56.06 -40.97 -26.44
CA ASN A 205 -56.77 -41.03 -25.17
C ASN A 205 -57.98 -40.09 -25.11
N GLU A 206 -57.90 -38.91 -25.71
CA GLU A 206 -59.05 -38.01 -25.87
C GLU A 206 -60.15 -38.65 -26.72
N ALA A 207 -59.80 -39.22 -27.89
CA ALA A 207 -60.76 -39.93 -28.73
C ALA A 207 -61.41 -41.12 -27.99
N ARG A 208 -60.65 -41.84 -27.17
CA ARG A 208 -61.17 -42.95 -26.37
C ARG A 208 -62.14 -42.48 -25.28
N LYS A 209 -61.84 -41.37 -24.59
CA LYS A 209 -62.75 -40.76 -23.60
C LYS A 209 -64.03 -40.27 -24.25
N PHE A 210 -63.93 -39.65 -25.43
CA PHE A 210 -65.10 -39.20 -26.19
C PHE A 210 -66.02 -40.37 -26.55
N LEU A 211 -65.47 -41.47 -27.10
CA LEU A 211 -66.24 -42.68 -27.41
C LEU A 211 -66.85 -43.35 -26.17
N GLN A 212 -66.20 -43.28 -25.01
CA GLN A 212 -66.77 -43.80 -23.76
C GLN A 212 -67.92 -42.93 -23.23
N GLN A 213 -67.81 -41.61 -23.39
CA GLN A 213 -68.91 -40.69 -23.06
C GLN A 213 -70.12 -40.93 -23.97
N ASP A 214 -69.89 -41.13 -25.26
CA ASP A 214 -70.95 -41.42 -26.24
C ASP A 214 -71.70 -42.70 -25.88
N ARG A 215 -70.97 -43.79 -25.58
CA ARG A 215 -71.57 -45.04 -25.08
C ARG A 215 -72.34 -44.88 -23.76
N ALA A 216 -71.88 -44.01 -22.86
CA ALA A 216 -72.55 -43.74 -21.60
C ALA A 216 -73.84 -42.91 -21.78
N VAL A 217 -73.91 -42.09 -22.83
CA VAL A 217 -75.13 -41.38 -23.23
C VAL A 217 -76.14 -42.36 -23.83
N ASP A 218 -75.72 -43.25 -24.73
CA ASP A 218 -76.59 -44.27 -25.33
C ASP A 218 -77.19 -45.23 -24.29
N LEU A 219 -76.40 -45.64 -23.28
CA LEU A 219 -76.87 -46.48 -22.18
C LEU A 219 -77.88 -45.77 -21.25
N LYS A 220 -77.85 -44.43 -21.18
CA LYS A 220 -78.86 -43.65 -20.47
C LYS A 220 -80.12 -43.41 -21.30
N ALA A 221 -80.01 -43.35 -22.63
CA ALA A 221 -81.14 -43.19 -23.54
C ALA A 221 -81.95 -44.49 -23.73
N GLY A 222 -81.32 -45.67 -23.59
CA GLY A 222 -81.99 -46.97 -23.69
C GLY A 222 -82.75 -47.46 -22.46
N ASN A 223 -82.88 -46.63 -21.41
CA ASN A 223 -83.50 -47.01 -20.12
C ASN A 223 -84.76 -46.19 -19.79
N ASN A 224 -85.40 -45.58 -20.80
CA ASN A 224 -86.71 -44.92 -20.71
C ASN A 224 -87.73 -45.63 -21.62
#